data_AF-A0A9X1LET5-F1
#
_entry.id   AF-A0A9X1LET5-F1
#
_cell.length_a   1.000
_cell.length_b   1.000
_cell.length_c   1.000
_cell.angle_alpha   90.00
_cell.angle_beta   90.00
_cell.angle_gamma   90.00
#
_symmetry.space_group_name_H-M   'P 1'
#
loop_
_entity.id
_entity.type
_entity.pdbx_description
1 polymer ?
#
loop_
_entity_poly.entity_id
_entity_poly.type
_entity_poly.pdbx_seq_one_letter_code
_entity_poly.pdbx_strand_id
1 'polypeptide(L)' 'MAFDTVSAFLQMGKHGLYVWSSYGISVVALGWLIHHTLASRRRAQIRLSKRFKRGV' A
#
# COMPACT_ATOMS: atom_id res chain seq x y z
N MET A 1 30.58 -1.50 -16.31
CA MET A 1 29.72 -0.35 -16.66
C MET A 1 29.04 0.11 -15.37
N ALA A 2 28.51 1.32 -15.25
CA ALA A 2 28.18 1.89 -13.92
C ALA A 2 27.10 1.14 -13.10
N PHE A 3 26.41 0.16 -13.70
CA PHE A 3 25.33 -0.61 -13.07
C PHE A 3 25.29 -2.05 -13.60
N ASP A 4 26.34 -2.85 -13.37
CA ASP A 4 26.44 -4.19 -13.95
C ASP A 4 25.46 -5.22 -13.31
N THR A 5 24.79 -4.92 -12.17
CA THR A 5 23.84 -5.86 -11.57
C THR A 5 22.87 -5.20 -10.57
N VAL A 6 21.62 -5.68 -10.52
CA VAL A 6 20.62 -5.33 -9.48
C VAL A 6 21.16 -5.56 -8.06
N SER A 7 22.07 -6.53 -7.91
CA SER A 7 22.79 -6.81 -6.66
C SER A 7 23.68 -5.64 -6.20
N ALA A 8 24.32 -4.90 -7.11
CA ALA A 8 25.13 -3.72 -6.77
C ALA A 8 24.27 -2.52 -6.33
N PHE A 9 23.04 -2.44 -6.85
CA PHE A 9 22.05 -1.45 -6.43
C PHE A 9 21.52 -1.75 -5.01
N LEU A 10 21.38 -3.05 -4.68
CA LEU A 10 20.98 -3.51 -3.35
C LEU A 10 22.14 -3.47 -2.33
N GLN A 11 23.37 -3.70 -2.80
CA GLN A 11 24.61 -3.67 -2.00
C GLN A 11 25.32 -2.32 -2.04
N MET A 12 24.62 -1.23 -2.35
CA MET A 12 25.16 0.13 -2.33
C MET A 12 25.32 0.66 -0.88
N GLY A 13 26.03 -0.11 -0.05
CA GLY A 13 26.44 0.19 1.32
C GLY A 13 25.44 1.03 2.13
N LYS A 14 25.86 2.22 2.55
CA LYS A 14 25.08 3.15 3.40
C LYS A 14 23.91 3.86 2.69
N HIS A 15 23.80 3.80 1.37
CA HIS A 15 22.74 4.48 0.61
C HIS A 15 21.52 3.59 0.36
N GLY A 16 21.71 2.27 0.30
CA GLY A 16 20.61 1.31 0.14
C GLY A 16 19.54 1.45 1.22
N LEU A 17 19.93 1.72 2.48
CA LEU A 17 19.03 1.95 3.62
C LEU A 17 18.06 3.12 3.41
N TYR A 18 18.50 4.21 2.77
CA TYR A 18 17.65 5.38 2.52
C TYR A 18 16.60 5.08 1.43
N VAL A 19 17.03 4.42 0.35
CA VAL A 19 16.14 4.01 -0.74
C VAL A 19 15.11 3.01 -0.23
N TRP A 20 15.54 1.99 0.50
CA TRP A 20 14.65 0.99 1.07
C TRP A 20 13.66 1.57 2.07
N SER A 21 14.08 2.54 2.89
CA SER A 21 13.17 3.22 3.82
C SER A 21 12.10 4.02 3.08
N SER A 22 12.46 4.72 2.00
CA SER A 22 11.49 5.47 1.18
C SER A 22 10.49 4.53 0.48
N TYR A 23 10.97 3.40 -0.05
CA TYR A 23 10.12 2.35 -0.59
C TYR A 23 9.22 1.72 0.48
N GLY A 24 9.76 1.43 1.66
CA GLY A 24 9.02 0.88 2.80
C GLY A 24 7.89 1.81 3.24
N ILE A 25 8.18 3.11 3.40
CA ILE A 25 7.18 4.13 3.74
C ILE A 25 6.11 4.21 2.64
N SER A 26 6.51 4.17 1.37
CA SER A 26 5.58 4.20 0.24
C SER A 26 4.66 2.98 0.21
N VAL A 27 5.21 1.77 0.44
CA VAL A 27 4.44 0.52 0.52
C VAL A 27 3.50 0.55 1.71
N VAL A 28 3.94 1.06 2.87
CA VAL A 28 3.07 1.22 4.05
C VAL A 28 1.94 2.19 3.78
N ALA A 29 2.21 3.34 3.16
CA ALA A 29 1.19 4.32 2.79
C ALA A 29 0.17 3.75 1.80
N LEU A 30 0.64 3.03 0.77
CA LEU A 30 -0.23 2.35 -0.20
C LEU A 30 -1.06 1.25 0.47
N GLY A 31 -0.45 0.41 1.30
CA GLY A 31 -1.13 -0.63 2.06
C GLY A 31 -2.21 -0.05 2.98
N TRP A 32 -1.90 1.06 3.65
CA TRP A 32 -2.86 1.80 4.48
C TRP A 32 -4.03 2.32 3.67
N LEU A 33 -3.78 2.93 2.52
CA LEU A 33 -4.81 3.46 1.63
C LEU A 33 -5.72 2.35 1.08
N ILE A 34 -5.14 1.22 0.67
CA ILE A 34 -5.89 0.04 0.22
C ILE A 34 -6.76 -0.49 1.35
N HIS A 35 -6.20 -0.64 2.55
CA HIS A 35 -6.95 -1.10 3.72
C HIS A 35 -8.12 -0.17 4.04
N HIS A 36 -7.89 1.15 4.00
CA HIS A 36 -8.91 2.16 4.24
C HIS A 36 -10.02 2.14 3.18
N THR A 37 -9.64 1.98 1.90
CA THR A 37 -10.57 1.86 0.77
C THR A 37 -11.43 0.61 0.89
N LEU A 38 -10.82 -0.53 1.21
CA LEU A 38 -11.52 -1.80 1.35
C LEU A 38 -12.48 -1.79 2.55
N ALA A 39 -12.04 -1.20 3.68
CA ALA A 39 -12.87 -1.01 4.86
C ALA A 39 -14.07 -0.08 4.56
N SER A 40 -13.85 1.03 3.85
CA SER A 40 -14.92 1.94 3.42
C SER A 40 -15.90 1.26 2.47
N ARG A 41 -15.40 0.44 1.54
CA ARG A 41 -16.24 -0.33 0.61
C ARG A 41 -17.12 -1.33 1.36
N ARG A 42 -16.56 -2.08 2.32
CA ARG A 42 -17.36 -2.98 3.19
C ARG A 42 -18.43 -2.22 3.97
N ARG A 43 -18.08 -1.06 4.54
CA ARG A 43 -19.05 -0.21 5.28
C ARG A 43 -20.15 0.31 4.37
N ALA A 44 -19.84 0.71 3.13
CA ALA A 44 -20.81 1.17 2.15
C ALA A 44 -21.79 0.06 1.74
N GLN A 45 -21.29 -1.15 1.49
CA GLN A 45 -22.10 -2.34 1.17
C GLN A 45 -23.07 -2.70 2.30
N ILE A 46 -22.59 -2.67 3.56
CA ILE A 46 -23.43 -2.88 4.75
C ILE A 46 -24.51 -1.78 4.88
N ARG A 47 -24.18 -0.54 4.50
CA ARG A 47 -25.12 0.58 4.56
C ARG A 47 -26.24 0.46 3.52
N LEU A 48 -25.91 -0.02 2.31
CA LEU A 48 -26.87 -0.25 1.23
C LEU A 48 -27.82 -1.41 1.56
N SER A 49 -27.31 -2.54 2.05
CA SER A 49 -28.16 -3.68 2.43
C SER A 49 -29.11 -3.36 3.58
N LYS A 50 -28.70 -2.49 4.51
CA LYS A 50 -29.60 -1.98 5.57
C LYS A 50 -30.71 -1.05 5.06
N ARG A 51 -30.52 -0.33 3.94
CA ARG A 51 -31.56 0.51 3.33
C ARG A 51 -32.58 -0.32 2.58
N PHE A 52 -32.13 -1.34 1.84
CA PHE A 52 -33.04 -2.26 1.14
C PHE A 52 -33.96 -3.03 2.09
N LYS A 53 -33.48 -3.42 3.29
CA LYS A 53 -34.31 -4.08 4.31
C LYS A 53 -35.32 -3.18 5.04
N ARG A 54 -35.29 -1.86 4.81
CA ARG A 54 -36.21 -0.89 5.45
C ARG A 54 -37.26 -0.31 4.50
N GLY A 55 -37.17 -0.63 3.21
CA GLY A 55 -38.10 -0.16 2.17
C GLY A 55 -38.94 -1.26 1.53
N VAL A 56 -38.89 -2.48 2.08
CA VAL A 56 -39.82 -3.60 1.82
C VAL A 56 -40.54 -3.86 3.12
#